data_AF-A0A929C4F6-F1
#
_entry.id   AF-A0A929C4F6-F1
#
_cell.length_a   1.000
_cell.length_b   1.000
_cell.length_c   1.000
_cell.angle_alpha   90.00
_cell.angle_beta   90.00
_cell.angle_gamma   90.00
#
_symmetry.space_group_name_H-M   'P 1'
#
loop_
_entity.id
_entity.type
_entity.pdbx_description
1 polymer ?
#
loop_
_entity_poly.entity_id
_entity_poly.type
_entity_poly.pdbx_seq_one_letter_code
_entity_poly.pdbx_strand_id
1 'polypeptide(L)'
;MDIFCLNLMEIIRFTTKDKKLAKIAFAIREKVFVIEQKVNPDLEYDEFEDNAQHYLVYLEKKPVATARRRKTEKGIKLERFAILKDYRNKGMGTE
;
A
#
# COMPACT_ATOMS: atom_id res chain seq x y z
N MET A 1 23.62 -20.88 14.84
CA MET A 1 22.34 -20.17 14.75
C MET A 1 22.58 -18.98 13.82
N ASP A 2 21.66 -18.74 12.89
CA ASP A 2 21.55 -17.54 12.03
C ASP A 2 22.35 -17.46 10.73
N ILE A 3 21.89 -18.19 9.69
CA ILE A 3 22.26 -17.95 8.27
C ILE A 3 21.03 -17.81 7.33
N PHE A 4 19.78 -17.97 7.78
CA PHE A 4 18.62 -17.84 6.88
C PHE A 4 17.49 -16.99 7.48
N CYS A 5 17.60 -15.67 7.35
CA CYS A 5 16.44 -14.77 7.30
C CYS A 5 16.63 -13.83 6.12
N LEU A 6 16.68 -14.38 4.90
CA LEU A 6 16.39 -13.61 3.70
C LEU A 6 14.90 -13.25 3.79
N ASN A 7 14.60 -12.08 4.34
CA ASN A 7 13.26 -11.51 4.31
C ASN A 7 12.84 -11.35 2.84
N LEU A 8 12.03 -12.28 2.34
CA LEU A 8 11.50 -12.21 0.99
C LEU A 8 10.45 -11.09 0.96
N MET A 9 10.85 -9.94 0.42
CA MET A 9 9.98 -8.82 0.14
C MET A 9 9.61 -8.82 -1.34
N GLU A 10 8.31 -8.80 -1.63
CA GLU A 10 7.77 -8.80 -2.98
C GLU A 10 6.90 -7.57 -3.18
N ILE A 11 7.07 -6.88 -4.31
CA ILE A 11 6.24 -5.74 -4.69
C ILE A 11 5.36 -6.15 -5.88
N ILE A 12 4.05 -6.16 -5.66
CA ILE A 12 3.07 -6.46 -6.70
C ILE A 12 2.49 -5.14 -7.21
N ARG A 13 2.64 -4.91 -8.51
CA ARG A 13 2.06 -3.77 -9.22
C ARG A 13 0.72 -4.16 -9.84
N PHE A 14 -0.35 -3.42 -9.57
CA PHE A 14 -1.70 -3.75 -10.05
C PHE A 14 -2.56 -2.52 -10.32
N THR A 15 -3.66 -2.71 -11.05
CA THR A 15 -4.72 -1.70 -11.22
C THR A 15 -6.00 -2.19 -10.55
N THR A 16 -6.97 -1.33 -10.31
CA THR A 16 -8.26 -1.70 -9.68
C THR A 16 -9.10 -2.70 -10.51
N LYS A 17 -8.67 -3.04 -11.73
CA LYS A 17 -9.22 -4.18 -12.50
C LYS A 17 -8.95 -5.51 -11.81
N ASP A 18 -7.82 -5.65 -11.11
CA ASP A 18 -7.59 -6.77 -10.21
C ASP A 18 -8.30 -6.52 -8.87
N LYS A 19 -9.55 -6.97 -8.79
CA LYS A 19 -10.40 -6.76 -7.61
C LYS A 19 -9.86 -7.45 -6.36
N LYS A 20 -9.11 -8.55 -6.51
CA LYS A 20 -8.54 -9.28 -5.37
C LYS A 20 -7.41 -8.46 -4.72
N LEU A 21 -6.49 -7.97 -5.53
CA LEU A 21 -5.39 -7.12 -5.05
C LEU A 21 -5.91 -5.77 -4.55
N ALA A 22 -6.88 -5.16 -5.23
CA ALA A 22 -7.51 -3.91 -4.78
C ALA A 22 -8.13 -4.05 -3.39
N LYS A 23 -8.89 -5.13 -3.14
CA LYS A 23 -9.49 -5.39 -1.82
C LYS A 23 -8.44 -5.48 -0.71
N ILE A 24 -7.29 -6.11 -0.99
CA ILE A 24 -6.20 -6.24 -0.02
C ILE A 24 -5.56 -4.89 0.30
N ALA A 25 -5.25 -4.09 -0.73
CA ALA A 25 -4.67 -2.75 -0.54
C ALA A 25 -5.61 -1.82 0.23
N PHE A 26 -6.91 -1.83 -0.11
CA PHE A 26 -7.91 -1.02 0.56
C PHE A 26 -8.10 -1.41 2.02
N ALA A 27 -8.02 -2.70 2.36
CA ALA A 27 -8.07 -3.14 3.75
C ALA A 27 -6.86 -2.64 4.57
N ILE A 28 -5.67 -2.54 3.96
CA ILE A 28 -4.50 -1.93 4.63
C ILE A 28 -4.73 -0.43 4.84
N ARG A 29 -5.24 0.28 3.83
CA ARG A 29 -5.53 1.71 3.90
C ARG A 29 -6.60 2.02 4.94
N GLU A 30 -7.67 1.23 5.02
CA GLU A 30 -8.69 1.37 6.06
C GLU A 30 -8.09 1.23 7.47
N LYS A 31 -7.25 0.21 7.69
CA LYS A 31 -6.55 0.04 8.98
C LYS A 31 -5.69 1.24 9.34
N VAL A 32 -4.94 1.78 8.39
CA VAL A 32 -3.97 2.87 8.64
C VAL A 32 -4.65 4.23 8.68
N PHE A 33 -5.40 4.61 7.66
CA PHE A 33 -5.98 5.94 7.53
C PHE A 33 -7.26 6.09 8.36
N VAL A 34 -8.20 5.14 8.25
CA VAL A 34 -9.51 5.26 8.91
C VAL A 34 -9.42 4.86 10.38
N ILE A 35 -8.98 3.64 10.67
CA ILE A 35 -9.03 3.08 12.03
C ILE A 35 -7.98 3.74 12.92
N GLU A 36 -6.73 3.82 12.46
CA GLU A 36 -5.61 4.35 13.25
C GLU A 36 -5.55 5.87 13.21
N GLN A 37 -5.51 6.49 12.02
CA GLN A 37 -5.36 7.94 11.88
C GLN A 37 -6.68 8.72 11.96
N LYS A 38 -7.83 8.04 12.08
CA LYS A 38 -9.16 8.67 12.23
C LYS A 38 -9.56 9.55 11.04
N VAL A 39 -9.06 9.26 9.84
CA VAL A 39 -9.55 9.86 8.60
C VAL A 39 -11.00 9.41 8.39
N ASN A 40 -11.87 10.34 7.99
CA ASN A 40 -13.25 10.00 7.65
C ASN A 40 -13.25 8.96 6.50
N PRO A 41 -13.92 7.79 6.66
CA PRO A 41 -14.03 6.77 5.62
C PRO A 41 -14.40 7.32 4.23
N ASP A 42 -15.28 8.32 4.18
CA ASP A 42 -15.78 8.91 2.93
C ASP A 42 -14.70 9.69 2.15
N LEU A 43 -13.60 10.06 2.81
CA LEU A 43 -12.47 10.79 2.20
C LEU A 43 -11.35 9.85 1.74
N GLU A 44 -11.40 8.58 2.11
CA GLU A 44 -10.33 7.65 1.81
C GLU A 44 -10.34 7.19 0.35
N TYR A 45 -11.52 6.98 -0.21
CA TYR A 45 -11.71 6.58 -1.61
C TYR A 45 -12.00 7.81 -2.46
N ASP A 46 -11.26 7.98 -3.55
CA ASP A 46 -11.45 9.11 -4.46
C ASP A 46 -11.65 8.67 -5.93
N GLU A 47 -12.03 9.61 -6.77
CA GLU A 47 -12.22 9.42 -8.21
C GLU A 47 -10.96 8.97 -8.97
N PHE A 48 -9.78 9.00 -8.33
CA PHE A 48 -8.51 8.64 -8.97
C PHE A 48 -8.14 7.17 -8.79
N GLU A 49 -8.88 6.38 -8.01
CA GLU A 49 -8.55 4.96 -7.77
C GLU A 49 -8.41 4.18 -9.08
N ASP A 50 -9.34 4.37 -10.01
CA ASP A 50 -9.40 3.60 -11.27
C ASP A 50 -8.37 4.07 -12.31
N ASN A 51 -7.83 5.28 -12.16
CA ASN A 51 -6.83 5.86 -13.05
C ASN A 51 -5.41 5.86 -12.46
N ALA A 52 -5.21 5.16 -11.35
CA ALA A 52 -3.92 5.05 -10.67
C ALA A 52 -3.28 3.66 -10.86
N GLN A 53 -1.94 3.65 -10.79
CA GLN A 53 -1.16 2.43 -10.65
C GLN A 53 -0.91 2.19 -9.17
N HIS A 54 -1.33 1.02 -8.67
CA HIS A 54 -1.21 0.65 -7.27
C HIS A 54 -0.07 -0.35 -7.05
N TYR A 55 0.39 -0.39 -5.80
CA TYR A 55 1.45 -1.24 -5.32
C TYR A 55 1.01 -1.90 -4.02
N LEU A 56 1.30 -3.19 -3.90
CA LEU A 56 1.21 -3.96 -2.65
C LEU A 56 2.58 -4.50 -2.33
N VAL A 57 2.99 -4.33 -1.08
CA VAL A 57 4.22 -4.94 -0.55
C VAL A 57 3.82 -6.16 0.25
N TYR A 58 4.43 -7.29 -0.07
CA TYR A 58 4.35 -8.52 0.68
C TYR A 58 5.66 -8.76 1.40
N LEU A 59 5.58 -9.13 2.68
CA LEU A 59 6.70 -9.67 3.44
C LEU A 59 6.31 -11.09 3.86
N GLU A 60 7.12 -12.08 3.50
CA GLU A 60 6.86 -13.50 3.84
C GLU A 60 5.42 -13.92 3.49
N LYS A 61 4.96 -13.56 2.28
CA LYS A 61 3.60 -13.84 1.77
C LYS A 61 2.45 -13.12 2.49
N LYS A 62 2.75 -12.20 3.41
CA LYS A 62 1.73 -11.34 4.06
C LYS A 62 1.73 -9.94 3.43
N PRO A 63 0.58 -9.38 3.03
CA PRO A 63 0.51 -8.01 2.55
C PRO A 63 0.64 -7.05 3.74
N VAL A 64 1.61 -6.14 3.67
CA VAL A 64 2.02 -5.30 4.81
C VAL A 64 1.97 -3.80 4.52
N ALA A 65 2.07 -3.42 3.25
CA ALA A 65 2.00 -2.03 2.84
C ALA A 65 1.35 -1.84 1.46
N THR A 66 0.90 -0.63 1.19
CA THR A 66 0.44 -0.21 -0.12
C THR A 66 0.79 1.25 -0.40
N ALA A 67 0.87 1.58 -1.68
CA ALA A 67 0.98 2.93 -2.19
C ALA A 67 0.35 2.98 -3.58
N ARG A 68 0.10 4.19 -4.09
CA ARG A 68 -0.29 4.38 -5.49
C ARG A 68 0.46 5.55 -6.11
N ARG A 69 0.54 5.50 -7.43
CA ARG A 69 0.97 6.64 -8.25
C ARG A 69 -0.06 6.94 -9.31
N ARG A 70 -0.18 8.22 -9.66
CA ARG A 70 -0.96 8.66 -10.81
C ARG A 70 -0.26 9.79 -11.56
N LYS A 71 -0.59 9.94 -12.84
CA LYS A 71 -0.17 11.10 -13.64
C LYS A 71 -1.08 12.29 -13.31
N THR A 72 -0.49 13.47 -13.30
CA THR A 72 -1.15 14.78 -13.15
C THR A 72 -0.54 15.74 -14.17
N GLU A 73 -1.15 16.91 -14.36
CA GLU A 73 -0.58 17.96 -15.22
C GLU A 73 0.82 18.41 -14.76
N LYS A 74 1.12 18.28 -13.45
CA LYS A 74 2.39 18.66 -12.84
C LYS A 74 3.40 17.50 -12.77
N GLY A 75 3.10 16.35 -13.36
CA GLY A 75 3.94 15.15 -13.33
C GLY A 75 3.35 13.99 -12.53
N ILE A 76 4.22 13.12 -11.98
CA ILE A 76 3.78 11.95 -11.21
C ILE A 76 3.51 12.33 -9.76
N LYS A 77 2.30 12.03 -9.28
CA LYS A 77 1.96 12.13 -7.86
C LYS A 77 2.04 10.75 -7.23
N LEU A 78 2.83 10.62 -6.16
CA LEU A 78 2.86 9.45 -5.29
C LEU A 78 2.01 9.74 -4.05
N GLU A 79 1.14 8.81 -3.66
CA GLU A 79 0.21 9.02 -2.55
C GLU A 79 -0.34 7.71 -1.97
N ARG A 80 -1.13 7.81 -0.90
CA ARG A 80 -1.75 6.69 -0.18
C ARG A 80 -0.73 5.67 0.35
N PHE A 81 0.42 6.16 0.82
CA PHE A 81 1.43 5.35 1.50
C PHE A 81 0.89 4.86 2.85
N ALA A 82 0.59 3.57 2.94
CA ALA A 82 0.06 2.96 4.15
C ALA A 82 0.87 1.71 4.49
N ILE A 83 1.48 1.70 5.68
CA ILE A 83 2.21 0.54 6.22
C ILE A 83 1.52 0.15 7.53
N LEU A 84 1.18 -1.13 7.66
CA LEU A 84 0.65 -1.68 8.91
C LEU A 84 1.63 -1.44 10.06
N LYS A 85 1.11 -1.04 11.23
CA LYS A 85 1.89 -0.59 12.39
C LYS A 85 3.02 -1.55 12.77
N ASP A 86 2.75 -2.86 12.79
CA ASP A 86 3.70 -3.91 13.18
C ASP A 86 4.86 -4.12 12.17
N TYR A 87 4.79 -3.45 11.03
CA TYR A 87 5.75 -3.55 9.93
C TYR A 87 6.48 -2.23 9.64
N ARG A 88 6.20 -1.17 10.41
CA ARG A 88 6.93 0.12 10.32
C ARG A 88 8.34 0.00 10.92
N ASN A 89 9.22 0.91 10.53
CA ASN A 89 10.63 0.98 10.99
C ASN A 89 11.47 -0.28 10.69
N LYS A 90 11.02 -1.13 9.77
CA LYS A 90 11.74 -2.31 9.25
C LYS A 90 12.37 -2.06 7.87
N GLY A 91 12.70 -0.81 7.55
CA GLY A 91 13.27 -0.41 6.24
C GLY A 91 12.27 -0.31 5.07
N MET A 92 10.98 -0.58 5.28
CA MET A 92 9.97 -0.61 4.20
C MET A 92 9.54 0.76 3.65
N GLY A 93 10.01 1.87 4.23
CA GLY A 93 9.72 3.23 3.79
C GLY A 93 10.94 4.01 3.30
N THR A 94 12.09 3.34 3.20
CA THR A 94 13.41 3.96 2.95
C THR A 94 14.04 3.54 1.62
N GLU A 95 13.38 2.69 0.83
CA GLU A 95 13.83 2.30 -0.52
C GLU A 95 13.00 2.95 -1.64
#